data_AF-K6YZT1-F1
#
_entry.id   AF-K6YZT1-F1
#
_cell.length_a   1.000
_cell.length_b   1.000
_cell.length_c   1.000
_cell.angle_alpha   90.00
_cell.angle_beta   90.00
_cell.angle_gamma   90.00
#
_symmetry.space_group_name_H-M   'P 1'
#
loop_
_entity.id
_entity.type
_entity.pdbx_description
1 polymer ?
#
loop_
_entity_poly.entity_id
_entity_poly.type
_entity_poly.pdbx_seq_one_letter_code
_entity_poly.pdbx_strand_id
1 'polypeptide(L)'
;MNLSILKVLICSHVKGGFSNTHIKLRSKNSFQYQDSFLVGWSSSGGLHTLESASPRRDFPLTTERLQQFNVEELFQKLTYLSNKVSKNELEQAIEKSLYWFSEAQSDGCLASSFLKLWSCLECFFTITTDEITERNAKGIASLFMYGDLNMQLVDIDELQSYDSLKTTIKRYYKLRSGVAHRAEYQKINEHMAILLSYIVSSIILSASCLACRGYESLERLAFESERLDKIAHTSDK
;
A
#
# COMPACT_ATOMS: atom_id res chain seq x y z
N MET A 1 -2.03 9.43 -12.39
CA MET A 1 -1.34 9.33 -11.09
C MET A 1 -2.26 9.52 -9.89
N ASN A 2 -3.05 10.61 -9.82
CA ASN A 2 -3.91 10.91 -8.67
C ASN A 2 -4.92 9.79 -8.29
N LEU A 3 -5.43 9.05 -9.28
CA LEU A 3 -6.28 7.87 -9.01
C LEU A 3 -5.50 6.75 -8.29
N SER A 4 -4.26 6.48 -8.68
CA SER A 4 -3.40 5.48 -8.01
C SER A 4 -3.12 5.86 -6.56
N ILE A 5 -2.94 7.16 -6.29
CA ILE A 5 -2.77 7.69 -4.94
C ILE A 5 -4.03 7.44 -4.10
N LEU A 6 -5.21 7.75 -4.62
CA LEU A 6 -6.48 7.45 -3.92
C LEU A 6 -6.65 5.96 -3.65
N LYS A 7 -6.31 5.11 -4.63
CA LYS A 7 -6.35 3.64 -4.49
C LYS A 7 -5.46 3.16 -3.34
N VAL A 8 -4.23 3.68 -3.23
CA VAL A 8 -3.30 3.36 -2.14
C VAL A 8 -3.87 3.79 -0.79
N LEU A 9 -4.34 5.04 -0.69
CA LEU A 9 -4.91 5.58 0.55
C LEU A 9 -6.16 4.81 1.00
N ILE A 10 -7.03 4.40 0.07
CA ILE A 10 -8.20 3.59 0.45
C ILE A 10 -7.77 2.21 0.93
N CYS A 11 -6.82 1.56 0.25
CA CYS A 11 -6.34 0.24 0.66
C CYS A 11 -5.58 0.26 1.99
N SER A 12 -4.93 1.36 2.35
CA SER A 12 -4.25 1.52 3.65
C SER A 12 -5.23 1.74 4.82
N HIS A 13 -6.47 2.13 4.55
CA HIS A 13 -7.44 2.50 5.61
C HIS A 13 -8.72 1.66 5.63
N VAL A 14 -9.02 0.90 4.56
CA VAL A 14 -10.23 0.08 4.46
C VAL A 14 -9.86 -1.39 4.27
N LYS A 15 -10.28 -2.23 5.22
CA LYS A 15 -10.21 -3.69 5.09
C LYS A 15 -11.01 -4.11 3.86
N GLY A 16 -10.35 -4.81 2.93
CA GLY A 16 -10.96 -5.17 1.65
C GLY A 16 -11.03 -4.04 0.62
N GLY A 17 -10.35 -2.91 0.85
CA GLY A 17 -10.27 -1.79 -0.11
C GLY A 17 -9.76 -2.22 -1.49
N PHE A 18 -8.96 -3.28 -1.56
CA PHE A 18 -8.44 -3.79 -2.82
C PHE A 18 -9.49 -4.47 -3.70
N SER A 19 -10.41 -5.26 -3.13
CA SER A 19 -11.46 -5.94 -3.89
C SER A 19 -12.76 -5.15 -3.96
N ASN A 20 -13.01 -4.24 -3.02
CA ASN A 20 -14.27 -3.49 -2.93
C ASN A 20 -14.21 -2.05 -3.45
N THR A 21 -13.04 -1.55 -3.89
CA THR A 21 -12.90 -0.16 -4.34
C THR A 21 -12.73 -0.06 -5.85
N HIS A 22 -13.83 0.19 -6.55
CA HIS A 22 -13.79 0.60 -7.95
C HIS A 22 -13.77 2.13 -8.03
N ILE A 23 -12.58 2.73 -8.09
CA ILE A 23 -12.47 4.18 -8.30
C ILE A 23 -12.65 4.51 -9.78
N LYS A 24 -13.71 5.25 -10.11
CA LYS A 24 -13.98 5.76 -11.46
C LYS A 24 -14.15 7.28 -11.42
N LEU A 25 -13.63 7.98 -12.43
CA LEU A 25 -13.90 9.41 -12.61
C LEU A 25 -15.33 9.57 -13.14
N ARG A 26 -16.15 10.34 -12.41
CA ARG A 26 -17.55 10.59 -12.76
C ARG A 26 -17.70 12.01 -13.30
N SER A 27 -18.30 12.14 -14.49
CA SER A 27 -18.88 13.41 -14.94
C SER A 27 -20.18 13.66 -14.17
N LYS A 28 -20.46 14.92 -13.78
CA LYS A 28 -21.60 15.35 -12.94
C LYS A 28 -22.97 14.73 -13.29
N ASN A 29 -23.16 14.21 -14.51
CA ASN A 29 -24.46 13.78 -15.03
C ASN A 29 -24.59 12.25 -15.31
N SER A 30 -23.66 11.41 -14.86
CA SER A 30 -23.70 9.96 -15.18
C SER A 30 -24.37 9.13 -14.09
N PHE A 31 -25.45 8.40 -14.34
CA PHE A 31 -26.05 7.47 -13.36
C PHE A 31 -25.34 6.10 -13.37
N GLN A 32 -25.19 5.46 -12.19
CA GLN A 32 -24.75 4.07 -12.07
C GLN A 32 -25.65 3.28 -11.11
N TYR A 33 -25.82 2.00 -11.43
CA TYR A 33 -26.59 1.01 -10.66
C TYR A 33 -25.72 0.20 -9.66
N GLN A 34 -24.41 0.45 -9.60
CA GLN A 34 -23.48 -0.25 -8.70
C GLN A 34 -23.26 0.54 -7.40
N ASP A 35 -23.10 -0.18 -6.29
CA ASP A 35 -22.69 0.38 -5.01
C ASP A 35 -21.39 1.18 -5.20
N SER A 36 -21.47 2.48 -4.99
CA SER A 36 -20.36 3.41 -5.24
C SER A 36 -20.36 4.52 -4.19
N PHE A 37 -19.16 4.95 -3.84
CA PHE A 37 -18.90 6.02 -2.88
C PHE A 37 -18.26 7.19 -3.61
N LEU A 38 -18.84 8.38 -3.46
CA LEU A 38 -18.31 9.57 -4.11
C LEU A 38 -17.35 10.29 -3.16
N VAL A 39 -16.11 10.48 -3.60
CA VAL A 39 -15.14 11.33 -2.91
C VAL A 39 -14.87 12.54 -3.79
N GLY A 40 -14.99 13.74 -3.21
CA GLY A 40 -14.79 15.02 -3.87
C GLY A 40 -13.77 15.89 -3.17
N TRP A 41 -13.35 16.97 -3.85
CA TRP A 41 -12.55 18.05 -3.27
C TRP A 41 -13.42 19.28 -3.08
N SER A 42 -13.39 19.83 -1.88
CA SER A 42 -14.14 21.05 -1.57
C SER A 42 -13.48 22.22 -2.30
N SER A 43 -14.21 23.30 -2.49
CA SER A 43 -13.66 24.53 -3.05
C SER A 43 -12.50 25.10 -2.22
N SER A 44 -12.44 24.77 -0.92
CA SER A 44 -11.33 25.10 -0.02
C SER A 44 -10.15 24.13 -0.10
N GLY A 45 -10.23 23.09 -0.94
CA GLY A 45 -9.14 22.15 -1.14
C GLY A 45 -9.05 21.04 -0.08
N GLY A 46 -10.13 20.70 0.61
CA GLY A 46 -10.19 19.53 1.50
C GLY A 46 -10.92 18.33 0.86
N LEU A 47 -10.42 17.11 1.08
CA LEU A 47 -11.07 15.87 0.65
C LEU A 47 -12.34 15.64 1.48
N HIS A 48 -13.48 15.42 0.82
CA HIS A 48 -14.75 15.16 1.48
C HIS A 48 -15.53 14.05 0.80
N THR A 49 -16.31 13.33 1.59
CA THR A 49 -17.26 12.32 1.13
C THR A 49 -18.55 13.01 0.69
N LEU A 50 -19.04 12.68 -0.51
CA LEU A 50 -20.19 13.30 -1.17
C LEU A 50 -21.41 12.35 -1.28
N GLU A 51 -21.58 11.45 -0.32
CA GLU A 51 -22.65 10.43 -0.24
C GLU A 51 -22.34 9.07 -0.92
N SER A 52 -22.89 8.02 -0.31
CA SER A 52 -23.01 6.68 -0.87
C SER A 52 -24.31 6.61 -1.68
N ALA A 53 -24.25 6.14 -2.93
CA ALA A 53 -25.45 5.90 -3.72
C ALA A 53 -26.28 4.68 -3.22
N SER A 54 -25.79 3.97 -2.20
CA SER A 54 -26.41 2.76 -1.68
C SER A 54 -26.75 2.90 -0.19
N PRO A 55 -28.03 2.74 0.21
CA PRO A 55 -28.46 2.74 1.60
C PRO A 55 -28.04 1.48 2.37
N ARG A 56 -27.30 0.53 1.75
CA ARG A 56 -27.07 -0.81 2.30
C ARG A 56 -25.70 -1.04 2.95
N ARG A 57 -24.73 -0.14 2.83
CA ARG A 57 -23.45 -0.24 3.55
C ARG A 57 -22.90 1.14 3.86
N ASP A 58 -22.69 1.42 5.14
CA ASP A 58 -21.79 2.48 5.57
C ASP A 58 -20.38 2.13 5.07
N PHE A 59 -19.84 2.95 4.17
CA PHE A 59 -18.46 2.79 3.76
C PHE A 59 -17.56 3.30 4.90
N PRO A 60 -16.55 2.53 5.32
CA PRO A 60 -15.82 2.80 6.57
C PRO A 60 -14.85 3.99 6.53
N LEU A 61 -14.92 4.85 5.51
CA LEU A 61 -14.15 6.10 5.39
C LEU A 61 -15.03 7.29 5.80
N THR A 62 -15.18 7.48 7.10
CA THR A 62 -15.79 8.70 7.65
C THR A 62 -14.78 9.84 7.64
N THR A 63 -15.26 11.09 7.72
CA THR A 63 -14.41 12.28 7.84
C THR A 63 -13.48 12.18 9.05
N GLU A 64 -13.94 11.62 10.16
CA GLU A 64 -13.14 11.41 11.37
C GLU A 64 -11.97 10.44 11.12
N ARG A 65 -12.21 9.36 10.36
CA ARG A 65 -11.13 8.43 9.98
C ARG A 65 -10.15 9.08 9.01
N LEU A 66 -10.62 9.85 8.02
CA LEU A 66 -9.75 10.60 7.12
C LEU A 66 -8.84 11.59 7.87
N GLN A 67 -9.35 12.23 8.93
CA GLN A 67 -8.61 13.14 9.79
C GLN A 67 -7.62 12.41 10.71
N GLN A 68 -8.01 11.28 11.31
CA GLN A 68 -7.13 10.47 12.18
C GLN A 68 -5.87 10.00 11.46
N PHE A 69 -5.96 9.74 10.15
CA PHE A 69 -4.86 9.25 9.34
C PHE A 69 -4.15 10.31 8.51
N ASN A 70 -4.53 11.58 8.67
CA ASN A 70 -3.96 12.71 7.94
C ASN A 70 -3.90 12.47 6.41
N VAL A 71 -5.00 11.90 5.88
CA VAL A 71 -5.09 11.42 4.48
C VAL A 71 -4.87 12.57 3.50
N GLU A 72 -5.28 13.78 3.86
CA GLU A 72 -5.07 14.98 3.04
C GLU A 72 -3.57 15.31 2.90
N GLU A 73 -2.81 15.30 4.00
CA GLU A 73 -1.37 15.52 3.95
C GLU A 73 -0.66 14.41 3.17
N LEU A 74 -1.04 13.15 3.36
CA LEU A 74 -0.49 12.02 2.61
C LEU A 74 -0.80 12.13 1.11
N PHE A 75 -2.02 12.54 0.75
CA PHE A 75 -2.41 12.77 -0.63
C PHE A 75 -1.59 13.91 -1.25
N GLN A 76 -1.42 15.03 -0.55
CA GLN A 76 -0.63 16.16 -1.00
C GLN A 76 0.84 15.77 -1.20
N LYS A 77 1.44 15.05 -0.23
CA LYS A 77 2.81 14.51 -0.33
C LYS A 77 3.00 13.63 -1.56
N LEU A 78 2.14 12.63 -1.74
CA LEU A 78 2.22 11.73 -2.89
C LEU A 78 2.01 12.46 -4.23
N THR A 79 1.10 13.44 -4.25
CA THR A 79 0.86 14.26 -5.45
C THR A 79 2.07 15.14 -5.77
N TYR A 80 2.68 15.75 -4.75
CA TYR A 80 3.91 16.53 -4.88
C TYR A 80 5.05 15.67 -5.43
N LEU A 81 5.31 14.51 -4.84
CA LEU A 81 6.35 13.58 -5.30
C LEU A 81 6.10 13.11 -6.74
N SER A 82 4.85 12.83 -7.09
CA SER A 82 4.46 12.41 -8.43
C SER A 82 4.74 13.48 -9.50
N ASN A 83 4.51 14.75 -9.15
CA ASN A 83 4.62 15.88 -10.08
C ASN A 83 6.03 16.50 -10.15
N LYS A 84 6.99 16.01 -9.35
CA LYS A 84 8.39 16.44 -9.45
C LYS A 84 8.97 16.11 -10.83
N VAL A 85 9.62 17.11 -11.43
CA VAL A 85 10.31 17.00 -12.73
C VAL A 85 11.56 16.13 -12.63
N SER A 86 12.38 16.36 -11.61
CA SER A 86 13.55 15.53 -11.29
C SER A 86 13.24 14.71 -10.05
N LYS A 87 13.37 13.38 -10.18
CA LYS A 87 13.09 12.43 -9.11
C LYS A 87 14.38 11.71 -8.71
N ASN A 88 14.64 11.64 -7.41
CA ASN A 88 15.71 10.79 -6.88
C ASN A 88 15.33 9.30 -6.97
N GLU A 89 16.24 8.41 -6.57
CA GLU A 89 16.03 6.96 -6.72
C GLU A 89 14.82 6.45 -5.92
N LEU A 90 14.65 6.92 -4.68
CA LEU A 90 13.50 6.55 -3.85
C LEU A 90 12.18 7.06 -4.45
N GLU A 91 12.15 8.29 -4.95
CA GLU A 91 10.98 8.90 -5.60
C GLU A 91 10.58 8.14 -6.88
N GLN A 92 11.57 7.68 -7.66
CA GLN A 92 11.32 6.83 -8.82
C GLN A 92 10.76 5.45 -8.42
N ALA A 93 11.25 4.88 -7.32
CA ALA A 93 10.70 3.62 -6.78
C ALA A 93 9.24 3.78 -6.32
N ILE A 94 8.90 4.89 -5.66
CA ILE A 94 7.52 5.23 -5.28
C ILE A 94 6.64 5.34 -6.53
N GLU A 95 7.07 6.06 -7.56
CA GLU A 95 6.32 6.21 -8.81
C GLU A 95 6.07 4.86 -9.52
N LYS A 96 7.09 4.02 -9.63
CA LYS A 96 6.97 2.66 -10.20
C LYS A 96 6.03 1.78 -9.37
N SER A 97 6.12 1.87 -8.05
CA SER A 97 5.24 1.14 -7.15
C SER A 97 3.78 1.60 -7.29
N LEU A 98 3.51 2.89 -7.42
CA LEU A 98 2.16 3.43 -7.67
C LEU A 98 1.58 2.94 -9.01
N TYR A 99 2.42 2.83 -10.04
CA TYR A 99 2.03 2.25 -11.32
C TYR A 99 1.60 0.79 -11.16
N TRP A 100 2.47 -0.05 -10.58
CA TRP A 100 2.18 -1.48 -10.38
C TRP A 100 0.96 -1.72 -9.49
N PHE A 101 0.77 -0.88 -8.47
CA PHE A 101 -0.40 -0.97 -7.59
C PHE A 101 -1.71 -0.72 -8.36
N SER A 102 -1.71 0.29 -9.24
CA SER A 102 -2.88 0.58 -10.07
C SER A 102 -3.16 -0.54 -11.07
N GLU A 103 -2.12 -1.13 -11.65
CA GLU A 103 -2.22 -2.28 -12.55
C GLU A 103 -2.74 -3.53 -11.84
N ALA A 104 -2.37 -3.74 -10.57
CA ALA A 104 -2.81 -4.88 -9.78
C ALA A 104 -4.32 -4.84 -9.50
N GLN A 105 -4.85 -3.65 -9.17
CA GLN A 105 -6.28 -3.46 -8.91
C GLN A 105 -7.16 -3.57 -10.15
N SER A 106 -6.59 -3.29 -11.33
CA SER A 106 -7.34 -3.36 -12.60
C SER A 106 -7.31 -4.76 -13.22
N ASP A 107 -6.57 -5.69 -12.62
CA ASP A 107 -6.37 -7.04 -13.14
C ASP A 107 -7.45 -7.99 -12.63
N GLY A 108 -8.09 -8.72 -13.55
CA GLY A 108 -9.11 -9.71 -13.22
C GLY A 108 -8.54 -11.05 -12.74
N CYS A 109 -7.23 -11.28 -12.90
CA CYS A 109 -6.57 -12.51 -12.49
C CYS A 109 -5.84 -12.32 -11.15
N LEU A 110 -6.32 -12.97 -10.09
CA LEU A 110 -5.74 -12.85 -8.74
C LEU A 110 -4.24 -13.17 -8.69
N ALA A 111 -3.78 -14.19 -9.41
CA ALA A 111 -2.37 -14.55 -9.45
C ALA A 111 -1.52 -13.45 -10.12
N SER A 112 -2.05 -12.82 -11.17
CA SER A 112 -1.40 -11.68 -11.85
C SER A 112 -1.41 -10.43 -10.97
N SER A 113 -2.54 -10.10 -10.34
CA SER A 113 -2.62 -9.04 -9.32
C SER A 113 -1.59 -9.26 -8.21
N PHE A 114 -1.46 -10.49 -7.72
CA PHE A 114 -0.50 -10.85 -6.67
C PHE A 114 0.95 -10.64 -7.11
N LEU A 115 1.31 -11.00 -8.34
CA LEU A 115 2.62 -10.70 -8.90
C LEU A 115 2.86 -9.19 -8.99
N LYS A 116 1.89 -8.42 -9.49
CA LYS A 116 2.00 -6.96 -9.60
C LYS A 116 2.12 -6.27 -8.24
N LEU A 117 1.41 -6.75 -7.22
CA LEU A 117 1.57 -6.29 -5.83
C LEU A 117 2.98 -6.60 -5.30
N TRP A 118 3.56 -7.75 -5.64
CA TRP A 118 4.96 -8.02 -5.32
C TRP A 118 5.93 -7.13 -6.08
N SER A 119 5.67 -6.83 -7.35
CA SER A 119 6.47 -5.86 -8.11
C SER A 119 6.51 -4.48 -7.45
N CYS A 120 5.46 -4.10 -6.71
CA CYS A 120 5.46 -2.88 -5.90
C CYS A 120 6.54 -2.94 -4.80
N LEU A 121 6.57 -4.03 -4.02
CA LEU A 121 7.56 -4.21 -2.94
C LEU A 121 8.98 -4.35 -3.50
N GLU A 122 9.13 -4.99 -4.64
CA GLU A 122 10.42 -5.16 -5.30
C GLU A 122 11.01 -3.83 -5.77
N CYS A 123 10.20 -2.79 -6.00
CA CYS A 123 10.71 -1.45 -6.27
C CYS A 123 11.56 -0.89 -5.10
N PHE A 124 11.35 -1.38 -3.87
CA PHE A 124 12.03 -0.88 -2.67
C PHE A 124 13.14 -1.81 -2.15
N PHE A 125 12.97 -3.13 -2.27
CA PHE A 125 13.79 -4.08 -1.48
C PHE A 125 14.74 -4.99 -2.29
N THR A 126 14.79 -4.92 -3.62
CA THR A 126 15.68 -5.80 -4.43
C THR A 126 17.06 -5.19 -4.73
N ILE A 127 17.79 -4.76 -3.70
CA ILE A 127 19.11 -4.13 -3.89
C ILE A 127 20.26 -5.17 -4.01
N THR A 128 20.09 -6.40 -3.49
CA THR A 128 21.15 -7.43 -3.47
C THR A 128 20.64 -8.84 -3.77
N THR A 129 21.50 -9.74 -4.26
CA THR A 129 21.16 -11.10 -4.69
C THR A 129 21.09 -12.14 -3.57
N ASP A 130 21.73 -11.87 -2.43
CA ASP A 130 21.86 -12.85 -1.35
C ASP A 130 20.77 -12.64 -0.30
N GLU A 131 20.19 -13.75 0.18
CA GLU A 131 19.15 -13.78 1.24
C GLU A 131 17.93 -12.87 1.00
N ILE A 132 17.53 -12.66 -0.27
CA ILE A 132 16.43 -11.77 -0.68
C ILE A 132 15.16 -11.98 0.15
N THR A 133 14.81 -13.24 0.43
CA THR A 133 13.60 -13.56 1.21
C THR A 133 13.67 -13.04 2.64
N GLU A 134 14.80 -13.21 3.33
CA GLU A 134 14.96 -12.76 4.71
C GLU A 134 15.01 -11.23 4.76
N ARG A 135 15.81 -10.62 3.88
CA ARG A 135 16.00 -9.18 3.81
C ARG A 135 14.69 -8.46 3.48
N ASN A 136 13.94 -8.94 2.49
CA ASN A 136 12.64 -8.38 2.14
C ASN A 136 11.67 -8.51 3.31
N ALA A 137 11.61 -9.68 3.95
CA ALA A 137 10.71 -9.90 5.08
C ALA A 137 11.02 -8.95 6.25
N LYS A 138 12.31 -8.78 6.60
CA LYS A 138 12.74 -7.82 7.62
C LYS A 138 12.43 -6.39 7.23
N GLY A 139 12.76 -5.99 6.01
CA GLY A 139 12.57 -4.62 5.54
C GLY A 139 11.10 -4.20 5.53
N ILE A 140 10.25 -5.06 4.96
CA ILE A 140 8.80 -4.84 4.92
C ILE A 140 8.22 -4.86 6.34
N ALA A 141 8.55 -5.85 7.17
CA ALA A 141 8.00 -5.94 8.52
C ALA A 141 8.42 -4.75 9.39
N SER A 142 9.67 -4.30 9.28
CA SER A 142 10.19 -3.19 10.08
C SER A 142 9.56 -1.85 9.71
N LEU A 143 9.44 -1.55 8.41
CA LEU A 143 8.76 -0.33 7.96
C LEU A 143 7.26 -0.38 8.26
N PHE A 144 6.62 -1.54 8.15
CA PHE A 144 5.20 -1.67 8.44
C PHE A 144 4.90 -1.48 9.93
N MET A 145 5.70 -2.10 10.81
CA MET A 145 5.44 -2.09 12.26
C MET A 145 5.93 -0.83 12.97
N TYR A 146 7.07 -0.30 12.52
CA TYR A 146 7.81 0.76 13.23
C TYR A 146 8.14 1.96 12.35
N GLY A 147 7.61 2.01 11.13
CA GLY A 147 7.67 3.20 10.29
C GLY A 147 6.84 4.35 10.85
N ASP A 148 6.84 5.45 10.12
CA ASP A 148 6.21 6.70 10.55
C ASP A 148 4.68 6.67 10.61
N LEU A 149 4.07 5.60 10.10
CA LEU A 149 2.64 5.46 10.02
C LEU A 149 2.19 4.33 10.94
N ASN A 150 1.27 4.65 11.85
CA ASN A 150 0.65 3.63 12.69
C ASN A 150 -0.41 2.86 11.88
N MET A 151 0.04 1.78 11.24
CA MET A 151 -0.79 0.91 10.39
C MET A 151 -1.36 -0.29 11.14
N GLN A 152 -1.17 -0.38 12.47
CA GLN A 152 -1.68 -1.48 13.30
C GLN A 152 -3.15 -1.35 13.67
N LEU A 153 -3.83 -0.30 13.18
CA LEU A 153 -5.23 -0.04 13.51
C LEU A 153 -6.22 -1.00 12.83
N VAL A 154 -5.72 -2.00 12.09
CA VAL A 154 -6.55 -3.00 11.41
C VAL A 154 -6.44 -4.34 12.13
N ASP A 155 -7.60 -4.85 12.55
CA ASP A 155 -7.78 -6.14 13.21
C ASP A 155 -7.61 -7.30 12.19
N ILE A 156 -6.33 -7.65 11.99
CA ILE A 156 -5.85 -8.78 11.17
C ILE A 156 -4.71 -9.46 11.92
N ASP A 157 -4.90 -10.71 12.34
CA ASP A 157 -3.96 -11.52 13.12
C ASP A 157 -2.56 -11.60 12.48
N GLU A 158 -2.49 -11.73 11.15
CA GLU A 158 -1.22 -11.80 10.41
C GLU A 158 -0.38 -10.51 10.50
N LEU A 159 -0.96 -9.39 10.94
CA LEU A 159 -0.33 -8.07 11.02
C LEU A 159 -0.10 -7.59 12.46
N GLN A 160 -0.50 -8.36 13.47
CA GLN A 160 -0.47 -7.90 14.87
C GLN A 160 0.93 -7.91 15.50
N SER A 161 1.85 -8.72 14.98
CA SER A 161 3.22 -8.81 15.52
C SER A 161 4.25 -8.86 14.41
N TYR A 162 5.45 -8.39 14.75
CA TYR A 162 6.59 -8.39 13.85
C TYR A 162 6.87 -9.79 13.29
N ASP A 163 6.87 -10.82 14.14
CA ASP A 163 7.13 -12.20 13.72
C ASP A 163 6.01 -12.82 12.89
N SER A 164 4.74 -12.53 13.21
CA SER A 164 3.59 -12.96 12.43
C SER A 164 3.63 -12.37 11.02
N LEU A 165 3.94 -11.08 10.92
CA LEU A 165 4.09 -10.37 9.66
C LEU A 165 5.28 -10.89 8.85
N LYS A 166 6.45 -11.04 9.49
CA LYS A 166 7.66 -11.58 8.85
C LYS A 166 7.41 -12.98 8.28
N THR A 167 6.74 -13.85 9.03
CA THR A 167 6.33 -15.19 8.60
C THR A 167 5.37 -15.12 7.40
N THR A 168 4.41 -14.21 7.45
CA THR A 168 3.45 -13.98 6.36
C THR A 168 4.14 -13.53 5.07
N ILE A 169 5.08 -12.58 5.16
CA ILE A 169 5.82 -12.08 4.00
C ILE A 169 6.68 -13.18 3.37
N LYS A 170 7.39 -13.98 4.17
CA LYS A 170 8.17 -15.13 3.69
C LYS A 170 7.30 -16.14 2.94
N ARG A 171 6.12 -16.47 3.51
CA ARG A 171 5.13 -17.33 2.87
C ARG A 171 4.68 -16.77 1.53
N TYR A 172 4.37 -15.47 1.49
CA TYR A 172 3.90 -14.82 0.26
C TYR A 172 4.99 -14.72 -0.81
N TYR A 173 6.26 -14.54 -0.41
CA TYR A 173 7.39 -14.52 -1.34
C TYR A 173 7.60 -15.90 -1.98
N LYS A 174 7.48 -16.98 -1.20
CA LYS A 174 7.50 -18.35 -1.72
C LYS A 174 6.37 -18.59 -2.74
N LEU A 175 5.16 -18.10 -2.46
CA LEU A 175 4.04 -18.17 -3.40
C LEU A 175 4.33 -17.38 -4.67
N ARG A 176 4.83 -16.14 -4.56
CA ARG A 176 5.25 -15.31 -5.71
C ARG A 176 6.25 -16.05 -6.60
N SER A 177 7.28 -16.65 -6.00
CA SER A 177 8.28 -17.45 -6.72
C SER A 177 7.63 -18.64 -7.45
N GLY A 178 6.69 -19.34 -6.82
CA GLY A 178 5.93 -20.41 -7.45
C GLY A 178 5.05 -19.95 -8.61
N VAL A 179 4.36 -18.82 -8.49
CA VAL A 179 3.56 -18.24 -9.58
C VAL A 179 4.46 -17.82 -10.74
N ALA A 180 5.55 -17.11 -10.48
CA ALA A 180 6.43 -16.56 -11.50
C ALA A 180 7.24 -17.63 -12.27
N HIS A 181 7.76 -18.66 -11.57
CA HIS A 181 8.66 -19.64 -12.18
C HIS A 181 8.02 -21.00 -12.46
N ARG A 182 6.92 -21.33 -11.78
CA ARG A 182 6.28 -22.64 -11.88
C ARG A 182 4.80 -22.58 -12.27
N ALA A 183 4.28 -21.38 -12.57
CA ALA A 183 2.87 -21.16 -12.89
C ALA A 183 1.90 -21.74 -11.85
N GLU A 184 2.25 -21.69 -10.56
CA GLU A 184 1.42 -22.21 -9.46
C GLU A 184 0.29 -21.24 -9.05
N TYR A 185 -0.60 -20.86 -9.97
CA TYR A 185 -1.62 -19.81 -9.76
C TYR A 185 -2.76 -20.20 -8.80
N GLN A 186 -3.05 -21.49 -8.64
CA GLN A 186 -4.20 -21.98 -7.86
C GLN A 186 -4.07 -21.76 -6.34
N LYS A 187 -2.89 -21.41 -5.85
CA LYS A 187 -2.60 -21.22 -4.42
C LYS A 187 -2.91 -19.81 -3.92
N ILE A 188 -3.21 -18.87 -4.82
CA ILE A 188 -3.51 -17.47 -4.49
C ILE A 188 -5.02 -17.31 -4.34
N ASN A 189 -5.44 -16.77 -3.19
CA ASN A 189 -6.85 -16.44 -2.93
C ASN A 189 -7.05 -14.94 -2.69
N GLU A 190 -8.30 -14.51 -2.62
CA GLU A 190 -8.66 -13.10 -2.46
C GLU A 190 -8.15 -12.50 -1.15
N HIS A 191 -8.23 -13.21 -0.03
CA HIS A 191 -7.70 -12.77 1.27
C HIS A 191 -6.22 -12.44 1.17
N MET A 192 -5.44 -13.27 0.46
CA MET A 192 -4.01 -13.00 0.27
C MET A 192 -3.74 -11.75 -0.55
N ALA A 193 -4.52 -11.50 -1.60
CA ALA A 193 -4.40 -10.29 -2.40
C ALA A 193 -4.78 -9.04 -1.59
N ILE A 194 -5.86 -9.11 -0.80
CA ILE A 194 -6.27 -8.03 0.11
C ILE A 194 -5.18 -7.76 1.14
N LEU A 195 -4.67 -8.79 1.80
CA LEU A 195 -3.63 -8.63 2.82
C LEU A 195 -2.35 -8.03 2.23
N LEU A 196 -1.90 -8.56 1.10
CA LEU A 196 -0.71 -8.04 0.43
C LEU A 196 -0.90 -6.60 -0.04
N SER A 197 -2.09 -6.25 -0.55
CA SER A 197 -2.38 -4.87 -0.96
C SER A 197 -2.31 -3.88 0.20
N TYR A 198 -2.72 -4.30 1.41
CA TYR A 198 -2.65 -3.51 2.63
C TYR A 198 -1.20 -3.28 3.06
N ILE A 199 -0.38 -4.33 2.99
CA ILE A 199 1.06 -4.23 3.25
C ILE A 199 1.71 -3.28 2.23
N VAL A 200 1.43 -3.47 0.94
CA VAL A 200 1.99 -2.65 -0.15
C VAL A 200 1.63 -1.18 0.01
N SER A 201 0.36 -0.86 0.27
CA SER A 201 -0.07 0.53 0.45
C SER A 201 0.64 1.17 1.64
N SER A 202 0.79 0.44 2.74
CA SER A 202 1.51 0.88 3.93
C SER A 202 2.99 1.18 3.65
N ILE A 203 3.65 0.32 2.86
CA ILE A 203 5.04 0.54 2.45
C ILE A 203 5.17 1.75 1.53
N ILE A 204 4.29 1.91 0.54
CA ILE A 204 4.29 3.09 -0.35
C ILE A 204 4.18 4.38 0.46
N LEU A 205 3.24 4.42 1.42
CA LEU A 205 3.03 5.61 2.25
C LEU A 205 4.21 5.88 3.18
N SER A 206 4.79 4.84 3.78
CA SER A 206 5.97 4.96 4.64
C SER A 206 7.19 5.46 3.86
N ALA A 207 7.46 4.87 2.69
CA ALA A 207 8.53 5.32 1.80
C ALA A 207 8.32 6.78 1.35
N SER A 208 7.07 7.18 1.11
CA SER A 208 6.75 8.58 0.74
C SER A 208 6.99 9.55 1.89
N CYS A 209 6.68 9.16 3.13
CA CYS A 209 6.99 9.97 4.31
C CYS A 209 8.51 10.14 4.48
N LEU A 210 9.29 9.07 4.29
CA LEU A 210 10.75 9.12 4.31
C LEU A 210 11.31 10.00 3.19
N ALA A 211 10.79 9.87 1.96
CA ALA A 211 11.19 10.73 0.84
C ALA A 211 10.96 12.23 1.16
N CYS A 212 9.80 12.57 1.75
CA CYS A 212 9.52 13.94 2.20
C CYS A 212 10.45 14.44 3.32
N ARG A 213 11.13 13.54 4.05
CA ARG A 213 12.14 13.87 5.08
C ARG A 213 13.57 13.93 4.55
N GLY A 214 13.78 13.79 3.24
CA GLY A 214 15.11 13.86 2.62
C GLY A 214 15.81 12.51 2.46
N TYR A 215 15.08 11.40 2.51
CA TYR A 215 15.60 10.13 2.02
C TYR A 215 15.57 10.12 0.49
N GLU A 216 16.70 9.83 -0.14
CA GLU A 216 16.86 10.00 -1.60
C GLU A 216 17.23 8.71 -2.33
N SER A 217 17.61 7.66 -1.60
CA SER A 217 18.07 6.39 -2.15
C SER A 217 17.43 5.18 -1.49
N LEU A 218 17.39 4.08 -2.24
CA LEU A 218 16.97 2.77 -1.73
C LEU A 218 17.94 2.24 -0.68
N GLU A 219 19.22 2.61 -0.78
CA GLU A 219 20.23 2.28 0.24
C GLU A 219 19.89 2.91 1.60
N ARG A 220 19.49 4.20 1.63
CA ARG A 220 19.08 4.85 2.88
C ARG A 220 17.80 4.23 3.45
N LEU A 221 16.85 3.86 2.59
CA LEU A 221 15.64 3.14 3.00
C LEU A 221 16.00 1.78 3.63
N ALA A 222 16.94 1.05 3.03
CA ALA A 222 17.40 -0.24 3.55
C ALA A 222 18.11 -0.08 4.90
N PHE A 223 18.96 0.93 5.06
CA PHE A 223 19.61 1.25 6.33
C PHE A 223 18.59 1.56 7.43
N GLU A 224 17.58 2.37 7.13
CA GLU A 224 16.52 2.70 8.08
C GLU A 224 15.71 1.47 8.47
N SER A 225 15.39 0.61 7.49
CA SER A 225 14.69 -0.64 7.75
C SER A 225 15.49 -1.57 8.67
N GLU A 226 16.82 -1.64 8.49
CA GLU A 226 17.70 -2.43 9.38
C GLU A 226 17.82 -1.82 10.78
N ARG A 227 17.83 -0.48 10.89
CA ARG A 227 17.80 0.21 12.17
C ARG A 227 16.53 -0.11 12.95
N LEU A 228 15.38 -0.11 12.27
CA LEU A 228 14.08 -0.45 12.86
C LEU A 228 14.01 -1.94 13.27
N ASP A 229 14.55 -2.84 12.44
CA ASP A 229 14.67 -4.28 12.76
C ASP A 229 15.39 -4.50 14.09
N LYS A 230 16.51 -3.78 14.32
CA LYS A 230 17.28 -3.88 15.58
C LYS A 230 16.48 -3.42 16.80
N ILE A 231 15.65 -2.39 16.66
CA ILE A 231 14.81 -1.90 17.75
C ILE A 231 13.75 -2.93 18.13
N ALA A 232 13.13 -3.59 17.15
CA ALA A 232 12.15 -4.65 17.38
C ALA A 232 12.69 -5.74 18.32
N HIS A 233 13.94 -6.18 18.09
CA HIS A 233 14.61 -7.21 18.89
C HIS A 233 15.04 -6.73 20.29
N THR A 234 15.03 -5.43 20.54
CA THR A 234 15.38 -4.84 21.85
C THR A 234 14.14 -4.62 22.72
N SER A 235 12.97 -4.43 22.10
CA SER A 235 11.68 -4.20 22.79
C SER A 235 10.99 -5.50 23.26
N ASP A 236 11.44 -6.66 22.77
CA ASP A 236 10.92 -7.99 23.16
C ASP A 236 11.75 -8.67 24.29
N LYS A 237 12.62 -7.91 24.98
CA LYS A 237 13.37 -8.36 26.18
C LYS A 237 13.00 -7.53 27.41
#